data_AF-A0A821CCE9-F1
#
_entry.id   AF-A0A821CCE9-F1
#
_cell.length_a   1.000
_cell.length_b   1.000
_cell.length_c   1.000
_cell.angle_alpha   90.00
_cell.angle_beta   90.00
_cell.angle_gamma   90.00
#
_symmetry.space_group_name_H-M   'P 1'
#
loop_
_entity.id
_entity.type
_entity.pdbx_description
1 polymer ?
#
loop_
_entity_poly.entity_id
_entity_poly.type
_entity_poly.pdbx_seq_one_letter_code
_entity_poly.pdbx_strand_id
1 'polypeptide(L)'
;DELESLLEYAPVGPRYSNNVLQTLKLLFKRQPPKGRKLLIIATATHRDILEQLGLLASFSKVIHLSNITSGKHILHVLNEIEHCFNDNEMRVLERKLQDKKVWIGIKSLLDLIEVARQADESSRVLRFLGQLEEVAGMI
;
A
#
# COMPACT_ATOMS: atom_id res chain seq x y z
N ASP A 1 -1.61 2.98 14.19
CA ASP A 1 -1.60 3.11 12.72
C ASP A 1 -0.70 4.29 12.39
N GLU A 2 -0.05 4.28 11.22
CA GLU A 2 0.83 5.35 10.70
C GLU A 2 1.78 5.93 11.77
N LEU A 3 2.82 5.16 12.14
CA LEU A 3 3.75 5.56 13.21
C LEU A 3 4.37 6.95 13.01
N GLU A 4 4.59 7.36 11.77
CA GLU A 4 5.12 8.68 11.39
C GLU A 4 4.17 9.80 11.81
N SER A 5 2.87 9.63 11.58
CA SER A 5 1.82 10.54 12.01
C SER A 5 1.77 10.64 13.54
N LEU A 6 1.88 9.51 14.24
CA LEU A 6 1.96 9.47 15.71
C LEU A 6 3.22 10.16 16.25
N LEU A 7 4.34 10.04 15.54
CA LEU A 7 5.60 10.69 15.88
C LEU A 7 5.63 12.17 15.47
N GLU A 8 4.57 12.69 14.87
CA GLU A 8 4.52 14.04 14.29
C GLU A 8 5.71 14.29 13.35
N TYR A 9 6.07 13.27 12.56
CA TYR A 9 7.23 13.33 11.69
C TYR A 9 6.99 14.29 10.52
N ALA A 10 7.93 15.21 10.31
CA ALA A 10 7.95 16.10 9.16
C ALA A 10 9.32 16.02 8.45
N PRO A 11 9.37 15.73 7.13
CA PRO A 11 10.63 15.50 6.43
C PRO A 11 11.47 16.76 6.20
N VAL A 12 10.83 17.95 6.14
CA VAL A 12 11.55 19.22 5.92
C VAL A 12 12.19 19.70 7.23
N GLY A 13 13.53 19.62 7.28
CA GLY A 13 14.32 19.96 8.46
C GLY A 13 14.01 18.99 9.60
N PRO A 14 14.26 17.68 9.42
CA PRO A 14 13.55 16.54 10.02
C PRO A 14 13.16 16.77 11.48
N ARG A 15 11.85 16.84 11.74
CA ARG A 15 11.27 17.00 13.07
C ARG A 15 10.44 15.79 13.44
N TYR A 16 10.39 15.50 14.73
CA TYR A 16 9.53 14.48 15.32
C TYR A 16 9.36 14.78 16.82
N SER A 17 8.28 14.27 17.41
CA SER A 17 8.02 14.33 18.84
C SER A 17 8.88 13.31 19.59
N ASN A 18 10.02 13.75 20.13
CA ASN A 18 10.90 12.87 20.91
C ASN A 18 10.19 12.30 22.15
N ASN A 19 9.29 13.08 22.78
CA ASN A 19 8.51 12.58 23.92
C ASN A 19 7.64 11.38 23.53
N VAL A 20 6.97 11.43 22.38
CA VAL A 20 6.19 10.30 21.87
C VAL A 20 7.11 9.13 21.52
N LEU A 21 8.24 9.38 20.85
CA LEU A 21 9.22 8.34 20.51
C LEU A 21 9.70 7.56 21.74
N GLN A 22 10.14 8.27 22.79
CA GLN A 22 10.63 7.62 24.02
C GLN A 22 9.52 6.86 24.74
N THR A 23 8.31 7.43 24.76
CA THR A 23 7.14 6.78 25.37
C THR A 23 6.79 5.47 24.63
N LEU A 24 6.75 5.49 23.30
CA LEU A 24 6.49 4.29 22.49
C LEU A 24 7.57 3.22 22.70
N LYS A 25 8.86 3.60 22.70
CA LYS A 25 9.97 2.68 22.98
C LYS A 25 9.84 2.00 24.34
N LEU A 26 9.39 2.72 25.37
CA LEU A 26 9.15 2.16 26.71
C LEU A 26 7.94 1.22 26.69
N LEU A 27 6.81 1.66 26.13
CA LEU A 27 5.56 0.89 26.12
C LEU A 27 5.69 -0.41 25.32
N PHE A 28 6.39 -0.39 24.18
CA PHE A 28 6.55 -1.57 23.32
C PHE A 28 7.40 -2.67 23.97
N LYS A 29 8.28 -2.31 24.90
CA LYS A 29 9.13 -3.25 25.65
C LYS A 29 8.50 -3.70 26.97
N ARG A 30 7.41 -3.08 27.41
CA ARG A 30 6.78 -3.36 28.69
C ARG A 30 6.04 -4.70 28.64
N GLN A 31 6.38 -5.60 29.55
CA GLN A 31 5.64 -6.87 29.67
C GLN A 31 4.20 -6.60 30.13
N PRO A 32 3.20 -7.32 29.56
CA PRO A 32 1.84 -7.25 30.05
C PRO A 32 1.74 -7.78 31.48
N PRO A 33 0.71 -7.39 32.26
CA PRO A 33 0.47 -7.95 33.58
C PRO A 33 0.40 -9.48 33.55
N LYS A 34 0.75 -10.12 34.67
CA LYS A 34 0.71 -11.59 34.80
C LYS A 34 -0.65 -12.14 34.34
N GLY A 35 -0.60 -13.21 33.55
CA GLY A 35 -1.79 -13.87 33.00
C GLY A 35 -2.40 -13.19 31.77
N ARG A 36 -1.81 -12.11 31.24
CA ARG A 36 -2.29 -11.43 30.02
C ARG A 36 -1.26 -11.52 28.90
N LYS A 37 -1.74 -11.48 27.66
CA LYS A 37 -0.93 -11.40 26.44
C LYS A 37 -1.18 -10.06 25.75
N LEU A 38 -0.15 -9.50 25.12
CA LEU A 38 -0.23 -8.26 24.34
C LEU A 38 0.41 -8.49 22.97
N LEU A 39 -0.33 -8.13 21.91
CA LEU A 39 0.17 -8.08 20.53
C LEU A 39 0.09 -6.63 20.07
N ILE A 40 1.21 -6.10 19.58
CA ILE A 40 1.29 -4.76 19.02
C ILE A 40 1.44 -4.89 17.52
N ILE A 41 0.49 -4.32 16.78
CA ILE A 41 0.56 -4.18 15.32
C ILE A 41 0.66 -2.69 15.03
N ALA A 42 1.64 -2.32 14.23
CA ALA A 42 1.84 -0.97 13.76
C ALA A 42 2.12 -0.98 12.26
N THR A 43 1.69 0.07 11.60
CA THR A 43 1.90 0.32 10.17
C THR A 43 2.80 1.54 10.03
N ALA A 44 3.61 1.52 8.98
CA ALA A 44 4.50 2.60 8.62
C ALA A 44 4.80 2.53 7.13
N THR A 45 5.01 3.69 6.53
CA THR A 45 5.38 3.89 5.13
C THR A 45 6.90 4.02 4.99
N HIS A 46 7.54 4.65 5.96
CA HIS A 46 8.95 5.02 5.98
C HIS A 46 9.74 4.19 6.99
N ARG A 47 10.07 2.95 6.59
CA ARG A 47 10.84 2.01 7.42
C ARG A 47 12.21 2.58 7.82
N ASP A 48 12.90 3.21 6.87
CA ASP A 48 14.22 3.80 7.04
C ASP A 48 14.26 4.86 8.14
N ILE A 49 13.23 5.70 8.22
CA ILE A 49 13.09 6.70 9.27
C ILE A 49 12.90 6.03 10.65
N LEU A 50 12.05 5.00 10.74
CA LEU A 50 11.85 4.27 12.01
C LEU A 50 13.10 3.52 12.48
N GLU A 51 13.93 3.07 11.53
CA GLU A 51 15.23 2.46 11.80
C GLU A 51 16.23 3.49 12.33
N GLN A 52 16.36 4.64 11.68
CA GLN A 52 17.21 5.75 12.15
C GLN A 52 16.80 6.27 13.53
N LEU A 53 15.50 6.35 13.80
CA LEU A 53 14.97 6.73 15.11
C LEU A 53 15.13 5.62 16.16
N GLY A 54 15.59 4.43 15.77
CA GLY A 54 15.77 3.27 16.65
C GLY A 54 14.46 2.71 17.22
N LEU A 55 13.31 3.06 16.64
CA LEU A 55 12.01 2.51 17.06
C LEU A 55 11.82 1.10 16.52
N LEU A 56 12.34 0.81 15.32
CA LEU A 56 12.20 -0.49 14.67
C LEU A 56 12.75 -1.66 15.51
N ALA A 57 13.81 -1.42 16.27
CA ALA A 57 14.41 -2.38 17.20
C ALA A 57 13.49 -2.78 18.39
N SER A 58 12.35 -2.10 18.57
CA SER A 58 11.36 -2.44 19.59
C SER A 58 10.34 -3.48 19.10
N PHE A 59 10.33 -3.80 17.81
CA PHE A 59 9.43 -4.78 17.23
C PHE A 59 10.10 -6.15 17.10
N SER A 60 9.35 -7.21 17.37
CA SER A 60 9.84 -8.59 17.24
C SER A 60 9.91 -9.08 15.80
N LYS A 61 9.08 -8.52 14.91
CA LYS A 61 9.02 -8.87 13.50
C LYS A 61 8.60 -7.66 12.68
N VAL A 62 9.18 -7.54 11.49
CA VAL A 62 8.78 -6.55 10.49
C VAL A 62 8.36 -7.30 9.23
N ILE A 63 7.19 -6.98 8.71
CA ILE A 63 6.64 -7.58 7.49
C ILE A 63 6.62 -6.49 6.42
N HIS A 64 7.30 -6.74 5.29
CA HIS A 64 7.24 -5.84 4.15
C HIS A 64 5.97 -6.12 3.35
N LEU A 65 5.16 -5.08 3.13
CA LEU A 65 4.03 -5.12 2.22
C LEU A 65 4.45 -4.42 0.92
N SER A 66 4.67 -5.20 -0.12
CA SER A 66 5.08 -4.72 -1.43
C SER A 66 3.88 -4.33 -2.30
N ASN A 67 4.12 -3.38 -3.20
CA ASN A 67 3.16 -3.01 -4.24
C ASN A 67 2.88 -4.17 -5.20
N ILE A 68 1.82 -4.03 -6.00
CA ILE A 68 1.52 -4.93 -7.10
C ILE A 68 2.57 -4.72 -8.20
N THR A 69 3.25 -5.80 -8.58
CA THR A 69 4.40 -5.76 -9.49
C THR A 69 4.19 -6.36 -10.87
N SER A 70 3.06 -7.04 -11.10
CA SER A 70 2.79 -7.75 -12.35
C SER A 70 1.37 -7.50 -12.86
N GLY A 71 1.23 -7.47 -14.19
CA GLY A 71 -0.09 -7.43 -14.82
C GLY A 71 -0.98 -8.61 -14.44
N LYS A 72 -0.41 -9.79 -14.15
CA LYS A 72 -1.15 -10.96 -13.66
C LYS A 72 -1.85 -10.70 -12.33
N HIS A 73 -1.17 -10.00 -11.40
CA HIS A 73 -1.78 -9.62 -10.13
C HIS A 73 -2.88 -8.57 -10.32
N ILE A 74 -2.73 -7.63 -11.26
CA ILE A 74 -3.80 -6.69 -11.61
C ILE A 74 -5.01 -7.46 -12.12
N LEU A 75 -4.84 -8.37 -13.07
CA LEU A 75 -5.93 -9.19 -13.61
C LEU A 75 -6.64 -9.99 -12.50
N HIS A 76 -5.89 -10.53 -11.54
CA HIS A 76 -6.48 -11.19 -10.39
C HIS A 76 -7.34 -10.23 -9.55
N VAL A 77 -6.85 -9.02 -9.25
CA VAL A 77 -7.64 -8.00 -8.53
C VAL A 77 -8.89 -7.61 -9.33
N LEU A 78 -8.79 -7.46 -10.64
CA LEU A 78 -9.94 -7.12 -11.49
C LEU A 78 -11.00 -8.21 -11.49
N ASN A 79 -10.62 -9.49 -11.45
CA ASN A 79 -11.55 -10.61 -11.39
C ASN A 79 -12.31 -10.69 -10.04
N GLU A 80 -11.70 -10.22 -8.95
CA GLU A 80 -12.37 -10.16 -7.64
C GLU A 80 -13.34 -8.97 -7.52
N ILE A 81 -13.29 -8.01 -8.45
CA ILE A 81 -14.16 -6.83 -8.45
C ILE A 81 -15.31 -7.05 -9.42
N GLU A 82 -16.50 -7.19 -8.86
CA GLU A 82 -17.70 -7.42 -9.64
C GLU A 82 -18.03 -6.22 -10.55
N HIS A 83 -18.49 -6.52 -11.77
CA HIS A 83 -19.16 -5.60 -12.69
C HIS A 83 -18.37 -4.36 -13.15
N CYS A 84 -17.04 -4.34 -13.07
CA CYS A 84 -16.26 -3.23 -13.65
C CYS A 84 -15.99 -3.42 -15.16
N PHE A 85 -15.55 -4.61 -15.56
CA PHE A 85 -15.22 -4.94 -16.95
C PHE A 85 -16.02 -6.17 -17.39
N ASN A 86 -16.51 -6.15 -18.63
CA ASN A 86 -17.16 -7.32 -19.23
C ASN A 86 -16.12 -8.33 -19.78
N ASP A 87 -16.56 -9.52 -20.17
CA ASP A 87 -15.68 -10.59 -20.66
C ASP A 87 -14.80 -10.19 -21.85
N ASN A 88 -15.31 -9.34 -22.75
CA ASN A 88 -14.54 -8.87 -23.91
C ASN A 88 -13.47 -7.86 -23.48
N GLU A 89 -13.81 -6.94 -22.58
CA GLU A 89 -12.88 -5.98 -21.97
C GLU A 89 -11.78 -6.71 -21.21
N MET A 90 -12.14 -7.72 -20.41
CA MET A 90 -11.19 -8.55 -19.67
C MET A 90 -10.20 -9.27 -20.59
N ARG A 91 -10.65 -9.85 -21.71
CA ARG A 91 -9.72 -10.45 -22.71
C ARG A 91 -8.75 -9.44 -23.31
N VAL A 92 -9.18 -8.19 -23.51
CA VAL A 92 -8.30 -7.13 -24.01
C VAL A 92 -7.27 -6.75 -22.94
N LEU A 93 -7.70 -6.60 -21.69
CA LEU A 93 -6.83 -6.32 -20.55
C LEU A 93 -5.82 -7.44 -20.33
N GLU A 94 -6.25 -8.70 -20.40
CA GLU A 94 -5.36 -9.88 -20.31
C GLU A 94 -4.23 -9.79 -21.33
N ARG A 95 -4.55 -9.54 -22.60
CA ARG A 95 -3.55 -9.42 -23.66
C ARG A 95 -2.62 -8.22 -23.47
N LYS A 96 -3.14 -7.10 -22.98
CA LYS A 96 -2.36 -5.85 -22.81
C LYS A 96 -1.46 -5.88 -21.58
N LEU A 97 -1.91 -6.53 -20.51
CA LEU A 97 -1.19 -6.66 -19.25
C LEU A 97 -0.31 -7.93 -19.18
N GLN A 98 -0.43 -8.82 -20.17
CA GLN A 98 0.42 -9.99 -20.27
C GLN A 98 1.90 -9.60 -20.27
N ASP A 99 2.65 -10.20 -19.34
CA ASP A 99 4.09 -9.99 -19.13
C ASP A 99 4.52 -8.55 -18.86
N LYS A 100 3.56 -7.66 -18.54
CA LYS A 100 3.86 -6.29 -18.11
C LYS A 100 4.27 -6.22 -16.65
N LYS A 101 5.29 -5.40 -16.41
CA LYS A 101 5.69 -4.99 -15.07
C LYS A 101 5.02 -3.66 -14.73
N VAL A 102 4.57 -3.58 -13.49
CA VAL A 102 3.85 -2.43 -12.95
C VAL A 102 4.38 -2.16 -11.55
N TRP A 103 4.10 -0.98 -11.00
CA TRP A 103 4.37 -0.70 -9.61
C TRP A 103 3.25 0.16 -9.04
N ILE A 104 2.23 -0.48 -8.47
CA ILE A 104 1.05 0.23 -7.96
C ILE A 104 0.58 -0.34 -6.62
N GLY A 105 0.23 0.55 -5.70
CA GLY A 105 -0.41 0.17 -4.44
C GLY A 105 -1.87 -0.24 -4.66
N ILE A 106 -2.38 -1.20 -3.89
CA ILE A 106 -3.76 -1.69 -4.07
C ILE A 106 -4.80 -0.57 -3.98
N LYS A 107 -4.63 0.39 -3.06
CA LYS A 107 -5.54 1.53 -2.93
C LYS A 107 -5.59 2.36 -4.23
N SER A 108 -4.44 2.74 -4.77
CA SER A 108 -4.35 3.49 -6.03
C SER A 108 -4.96 2.70 -7.20
N LEU A 109 -4.74 1.38 -7.27
CA LEU A 109 -5.38 0.55 -8.28
C LEU A 109 -6.91 0.56 -8.16
N LEU A 110 -7.44 0.45 -6.94
CA LEU A 110 -8.89 0.54 -6.70
C LEU A 110 -9.43 1.91 -7.12
N ASP A 111 -8.72 3.00 -6.80
CA ASP A 111 -9.10 4.34 -7.24
C ASP A 111 -9.18 4.45 -8.77
N LEU A 112 -8.22 3.86 -9.51
CA LEU A 112 -8.25 3.80 -10.97
C LEU A 112 -9.46 3.00 -11.50
N ILE A 113 -9.80 1.90 -10.83
CA ILE A 113 -10.94 1.05 -11.20
C ILE A 113 -12.26 1.79 -10.99
N GLU A 114 -12.39 2.55 -9.90
CA GLU A 114 -13.57 3.39 -9.65
C GLU A 114 -13.73 4.47 -10.72
N VAL A 115 -12.63 5.10 -11.16
CA VAL A 115 -12.67 6.07 -12.26
C VAL A 115 -13.05 5.40 -13.58
N ALA A 116 -12.50 4.21 -13.86
CA ALA A 116 -12.84 3.44 -15.05
C ALA A 116 -14.32 3.03 -15.07
N ARG A 117 -14.90 2.67 -13.92
CA ARG A 117 -16.32 2.30 -13.82
C ARG A 117 -17.26 3.42 -14.28
N GLN A 118 -16.87 4.67 -14.11
CA GLN A 118 -17.65 5.85 -14.52
C GLN A 118 -17.48 6.21 -16.01
N ALA A 119 -16.55 5.55 -16.72
CA ALA A 119 -16.33 5.79 -18.14
C ALA A 119 -17.31 5.00 -19.02
N ASP A 120 -17.58 5.57 -20.20
CA ASP A 120 -18.34 4.90 -21.26
C ASP A 120 -17.67 3.58 -21.65
N GLU A 121 -18.47 2.54 -21.91
CA GLU A 121 -17.98 1.20 -22.28
C GLU A 121 -16.99 1.22 -23.45
N SER A 122 -17.18 2.10 -24.42
CA SER A 122 -16.30 2.22 -25.59
C SER A 122 -14.90 2.76 -25.24
N SER A 123 -14.74 3.44 -24.11
CA SER A 123 -13.49 4.11 -23.70
C SER A 123 -12.91 3.59 -22.39
N ARG A 124 -13.67 2.79 -21.62
CA ARG A 124 -13.31 2.31 -20.29
C ARG A 124 -11.95 1.65 -20.23
N VAL A 125 -11.71 0.63 -21.07
CA VAL A 125 -10.42 -0.09 -21.13
C VAL A 125 -9.27 0.83 -21.50
N LEU A 126 -9.47 1.71 -22.47
CA LEU A 126 -8.43 2.64 -22.93
C LEU A 126 -8.06 3.64 -21.82
N ARG A 127 -9.07 4.20 -21.13
CA ARG A 127 -8.85 5.12 -20.00
C ARG A 127 -8.14 4.43 -18.85
N PHE A 128 -8.58 3.23 -18.46
CA PHE A 128 -7.96 2.45 -17.41
C PHE A 128 -6.49 2.17 -17.72
N LEU A 129 -6.18 1.67 -18.92
CA LEU A 129 -4.80 1.38 -19.32
C LEU A 129 -3.93 2.64 -19.38
N GLY A 130 -4.46 3.77 -19.87
CA GLY A 130 -3.74 5.04 -19.91
C GLY A 130 -3.40 5.57 -18.52
N GLN A 131 -4.36 5.52 -17.59
CA GLN A 131 -4.12 5.92 -16.20
C GLN A 131 -3.19 4.95 -15.47
N LEU A 132 -3.31 3.65 -15.75
CA LEU A 132 -2.42 2.65 -15.20
C LEU A 132 -0.98 2.86 -15.68
N GLU A 133 -0.78 3.23 -16.95
CA GLU A 133 0.55 3.56 -17.48
C GLU A 133 1.15 4.78 -16.78
N GLU A 134 0.35 5.84 -16.58
CA GLU A 134 0.77 7.07 -15.90
C GLU A 134 1.13 6.85 -14.42
N VAL A 135 0.30 6.12 -13.68
CA VAL A 135 0.44 5.95 -12.22
C VAL A 135 1.36 4.80 -11.85
N ALA A 136 1.31 3.68 -12.58
CA ALA A 136 2.04 2.46 -12.25
C ALA A 136 3.38 2.33 -12.97
N GLY A 137 3.71 3.24 -13.90
CA GLY A 137 4.91 3.18 -14.71
C GLY A 137 5.00 1.87 -15.50
N MET A 138 3.94 1.53 -16.23
CA MET A 138 3.85 0.27 -16.97
C MET A 138 4.93 0.22 -18.07
N ILE A 139 5.85 -0.75 -18.00
CA ILE A 139 6.92 -0.98 -18.99
C ILE A 139 6.65 -2.28 -19.74
#